data_AF-A0A8H3G2L3-F1
#
_entry.id   AF-A0A8H3G2L3-F1
#
_cell.length_a   1.000
_cell.length_b   1.000
_cell.length_c   1.000
_cell.angle_alpha   90.00
_cell.angle_beta   90.00
_cell.angle_gamma   90.00
#
_symmetry.space_group_name_H-M   'P 1'
#
loop_
_entity.id
_entity.type
_entity.pdbx_description
1 polymer ?
#
loop_
_entity_poly.entity_id
_entity_poly.type
_entity_poly.pdbx_seq_one_letter_code
_entity_poly.pdbx_strand_id
1 'polypeptide(L)'
;MFSKSARDLASLLTALVGYDTKDPVTLEALPFVSHNYSMDLASDWSDWRLGIADRKWFWSLYDDQEDNPDELKMFNHGTLTVARMRDLGASVFGDVHIPSAFNAEAPAPALMGRIIRHEMKTGVRRLFSSLKDSTVKSLEDLVLFNNRHPDLAFSRDNPGQGYLERALRENFTLEEYQSDLKQAQVWGVDYGIDYVLDRYNLDALIVPGWSEMSVFAAWASK
;
A
#
# COMPACT_ATOMS: atom_id res chain seq x y z
N MET A 1 14.27 -5.79 1.84
CA MET A 1 14.47 -5.08 0.56
C MET A 1 14.39 -6.12 -0.55
N PHE A 2 13.43 -6.02 -1.45
CA PHE A 2 13.16 -7.05 -2.48
C PHE A 2 14.16 -7.05 -3.64
N SER A 3 14.90 -5.94 -3.82
CA SER A 3 16.06 -5.84 -4.70
C SER A 3 17.06 -4.82 -4.13
N LYS A 4 18.25 -4.67 -4.72
CA LYS A 4 19.23 -3.64 -4.31
C LYS A 4 19.27 -2.42 -5.23
N SER A 5 18.50 -2.43 -6.32
CA SER A 5 18.46 -1.34 -7.29
C SER A 5 17.10 -1.26 -8.01
N ALA A 6 16.77 -0.06 -8.50
CA ALA A 6 15.59 0.17 -9.34
C ALA A 6 15.63 -0.66 -10.64
N ARG A 7 16.83 -0.90 -11.19
CA ARG A 7 17.01 -1.73 -12.37
C ARG A 7 16.67 -3.19 -12.14
N ASP A 8 17.10 -3.76 -11.01
CA ASP A 8 16.77 -5.13 -10.65
C ASP A 8 15.25 -5.26 -10.43
N LEU A 9 14.63 -4.27 -9.81
CA LEU A 9 13.18 -4.24 -9.61
C LEU A 9 12.42 -4.17 -10.93
N ALA A 10 12.83 -3.28 -11.85
CA ALA A 10 12.22 -3.16 -13.17
C ALA A 10 12.39 -4.44 -14.00
N SER A 11 13.54 -5.10 -13.90
CA SER A 11 13.79 -6.38 -14.57
C SER A 11 12.92 -7.50 -14.01
N LEU A 12 12.72 -7.52 -12.68
CA LEU A 12 11.81 -8.45 -12.03
C LEU A 12 10.36 -8.17 -12.45
N LEU A 13 9.93 -6.90 -12.51
CA LEU A 13 8.58 -6.53 -12.94
C LEU A 13 8.30 -7.00 -14.37
N THR A 14 9.25 -6.82 -15.30
CA THR A 14 9.16 -7.35 -16.67
C THR A 14 8.94 -8.86 -16.71
N ALA A 15 9.50 -9.62 -15.78
CA ALA A 15 9.30 -11.07 -15.71
C ALA A 15 7.96 -11.47 -15.05
N LEU A 16 7.36 -10.60 -14.23
CA LEU A 16 6.17 -10.89 -13.43
C LEU A 16 4.86 -10.42 -14.08
N VAL A 17 4.88 -9.32 -14.85
CA VAL A 17 3.66 -8.80 -15.49
C VAL A 17 3.12 -9.81 -16.49
N GLY A 18 1.85 -10.17 -16.34
CA GLY A 18 1.22 -11.22 -17.11
C GLY A 18 -0.27 -11.33 -16.83
N TYR A 19 -0.97 -12.03 -17.72
CA TYR A 19 -2.37 -12.42 -17.53
C TYR A 19 -2.44 -13.86 -17.00
N ASP A 20 -3.11 -14.04 -15.85
CA ASP A 20 -3.47 -15.33 -15.29
C ASP A 20 -4.99 -15.54 -15.40
N THR A 21 -5.40 -16.55 -16.17
CA THR A 21 -6.80 -16.98 -16.29
C THR A 21 -7.47 -17.34 -14.95
N LYS A 22 -6.68 -17.67 -13.91
CA LYS A 22 -7.17 -17.98 -12.57
C LYS A 22 -7.32 -16.75 -11.68
N ASP A 23 -6.85 -15.59 -12.14
CA ASP A 23 -7.00 -14.31 -11.47
C ASP A 23 -7.50 -13.23 -12.44
N PRO A 24 -8.83 -13.04 -12.55
CA PRO A 24 -9.43 -12.13 -13.54
C PRO A 24 -8.93 -10.69 -13.48
N VAL A 25 -8.47 -10.20 -12.32
CA VAL A 25 -7.93 -8.83 -12.16
C VAL A 25 -6.69 -8.62 -13.03
N THR A 26 -5.90 -9.67 -13.26
CA THR A 26 -4.71 -9.61 -14.11
C THR A 26 -5.01 -9.38 -15.59
N LEU A 27 -6.29 -9.40 -16.00
CA LEU A 27 -6.68 -9.05 -17.36
C LEU A 27 -6.26 -7.61 -17.73
N GLU A 28 -6.27 -6.71 -16.75
CA GLU A 28 -5.84 -5.31 -16.93
C GLU A 28 -4.35 -5.18 -17.27
N ALA A 29 -3.54 -6.20 -16.97
CA ALA A 29 -2.12 -6.23 -17.30
C ALA A 29 -1.86 -6.57 -18.78
N LEU A 30 -2.86 -7.04 -19.55
CA LEU A 30 -2.68 -7.49 -20.93
C LEU A 30 -1.96 -6.49 -21.84
N PRO A 31 -2.27 -5.17 -21.81
CA PRO A 31 -1.57 -4.19 -22.65
C PRO A 31 -0.07 -4.06 -22.34
N PHE A 32 0.38 -4.55 -21.19
CA PHE A 32 1.73 -4.33 -20.66
C PHE A 32 2.61 -5.59 -20.66
N VAL A 33 2.08 -6.77 -21.05
CA VAL A 33 2.81 -8.06 -20.96
C VAL A 33 4.10 -8.09 -21.79
N SER A 34 4.16 -7.36 -22.91
CA SER A 34 5.36 -7.29 -23.75
C SER A 34 6.30 -6.15 -23.36
N HIS A 35 6.00 -5.40 -22.30
CA HIS A 35 6.75 -4.20 -21.94
C HIS A 35 7.99 -4.52 -21.11
N ASN A 36 9.14 -3.98 -21.53
CA ASN A 36 10.38 -4.10 -20.80
C ASN A 36 10.64 -2.86 -19.95
N TYR A 37 10.14 -2.85 -18.72
CA TYR A 37 10.28 -1.77 -17.74
C TYR A 37 11.73 -1.38 -17.44
N SER A 38 12.71 -2.27 -17.64
CA SER A 38 14.12 -1.89 -17.47
C SER A 38 14.61 -0.86 -18.49
N MET A 39 13.89 -0.70 -19.61
CA MET A 39 14.15 0.30 -20.63
C MET A 39 13.62 1.70 -20.27
N ASP A 40 12.71 1.81 -19.30
CA ASP A 40 12.11 3.10 -18.89
C ASP A 40 12.96 3.84 -17.85
N LEU A 41 14.10 3.27 -17.44
CA LEU A 41 14.98 3.90 -16.46
C LEU A 41 15.59 5.17 -17.05
N ALA A 42 14.94 6.31 -16.79
CA ALA A 42 15.34 7.60 -17.26
C ALA A 42 16.60 8.11 -16.53
N SER A 43 17.58 8.55 -17.31
CA SER A 43 18.70 9.35 -16.79
C SER A 43 18.40 10.85 -16.79
N ASP A 44 17.44 11.27 -17.62
CA ASP A 44 16.98 12.66 -17.72
C ASP A 44 15.65 12.81 -16.98
N TRP A 45 15.57 13.82 -16.11
CA TRP A 45 14.41 14.07 -15.27
C TRP A 45 13.64 15.33 -15.68
N SER A 46 14.03 15.97 -16.78
CA SER A 46 13.50 17.27 -17.23
C SER A 46 11.99 17.29 -17.45
N ASP A 47 11.41 16.16 -17.87
CA ASP A 47 9.98 16.04 -18.14
C ASP A 47 9.15 15.73 -16.87
N TRP A 48 9.80 15.39 -15.75
CA TRP A 48 9.12 14.91 -14.55
C TRP A 48 8.65 16.06 -13.65
N ARG A 49 7.37 16.01 -13.26
CA ARG A 49 6.70 16.93 -12.34
C ARG A 49 6.39 16.19 -11.05
N LEU A 50 7.17 16.47 -10.01
CA LEU A 50 7.14 15.73 -8.75
C LEU A 50 6.55 16.59 -7.64
N GLY A 51 5.55 16.09 -6.93
CA GLY A 51 5.05 16.71 -5.72
C GLY A 51 5.72 16.14 -4.49
N ILE A 52 5.99 16.97 -3.49
CA ILE A 52 6.41 16.52 -2.15
C ILE A 52 5.25 16.79 -1.22
N ALA A 53 4.79 15.77 -0.50
CA ALA A 53 3.72 15.95 0.46
C ALA A 53 4.04 17.02 1.50
N ASP A 54 2.98 17.69 1.96
CA ASP A 54 3.03 18.76 2.94
C ASP A 54 3.90 18.41 4.17
N ARG A 55 4.80 19.34 4.50
CA ARG A 55 5.74 19.14 5.61
C ARG A 55 5.02 19.07 6.96
N LYS A 56 3.93 19.81 7.15
CA LYS A 56 3.16 19.76 8.40
C LYS A 56 2.49 18.39 8.57
N TRP A 57 1.96 17.82 7.50
CA TRP A 57 1.48 16.44 7.48
C TRP A 57 2.58 15.46 7.88
N PHE A 58 3.75 15.53 7.23
CA PHE A 58 4.88 14.67 7.55
C PHE A 58 5.18 14.66 9.06
N TRP A 59 5.29 15.83 9.69
CA TRP A 59 5.62 15.93 11.11
C TRP A 59 4.44 15.61 12.02
N SER A 60 3.20 15.77 11.57
CA SER A 60 2.01 15.35 12.33
C SER A 60 1.96 13.85 12.59
N LEU A 61 2.64 13.04 11.78
CA LEU A 61 2.75 11.59 11.99
C LEU A 61 3.62 11.21 13.20
N TYR A 62 4.35 12.17 13.78
CA TYR A 62 5.39 11.91 14.76
C TYR A 62 5.06 12.26 16.20
N ASP A 63 3.89 12.83 16.51
CA ASP A 63 3.39 13.12 17.88
C ASP A 63 4.54 13.30 18.92
N ASP A 64 5.32 14.38 18.75
CA ASP A 64 6.51 14.77 19.55
C ASP A 64 7.86 14.05 19.26
N GLN A 65 8.02 13.38 18.12
CA GLN A 65 9.29 12.78 17.67
C GLN A 65 10.06 13.58 16.61
N GLU A 66 9.81 14.88 16.47
CA GLU A 66 10.59 15.74 15.55
C GLU A 66 12.10 15.71 15.88
N ASP A 67 12.45 15.47 17.15
CA ASP A 67 13.83 15.34 17.64
C ASP A 67 14.40 13.92 17.53
N ASN A 68 13.64 12.94 16.99
CA ASN A 68 14.15 11.58 16.79
C ASN A 68 15.30 11.61 15.75
N PRO A 69 16.53 11.22 16.14
CA PRO A 69 17.69 11.31 15.25
C PRO A 69 17.56 10.49 13.97
N ASP A 70 16.84 9.37 14.00
CA ASP A 70 16.70 8.51 12.83
C ASP A 70 15.68 9.06 11.84
N GLU A 71 14.62 9.69 12.34
CA GLU A 71 13.62 10.35 11.49
C GLU A 71 14.16 11.64 10.87
N LEU A 72 14.94 12.40 11.63
CA LEU A 72 15.65 13.55 11.09
C LEU A 72 16.66 13.15 10.02
N LYS A 73 17.40 12.04 10.21
CA LYS A 73 18.29 11.49 9.16
C LYS A 73 17.51 11.10 7.91
N MET A 74 16.39 10.39 8.04
CA MET A 74 15.57 10.00 6.90
C MET A 74 15.01 11.23 6.17
N PHE A 75 14.46 12.21 6.90
CA PHE A 75 13.96 13.45 6.33
C PHE A 75 15.04 14.21 5.57
N ASN A 76 16.25 14.31 6.15
CA ASN A 76 17.41 14.94 5.50
C ASN A 76 17.84 14.20 4.23
N HIS A 77 17.90 12.86 4.26
CA HIS A 77 18.20 12.06 3.06
C HIS A 77 17.13 12.23 1.97
N GLY A 78 15.85 12.28 2.34
CA GLY A 78 14.76 12.58 1.42
C GLY A 78 14.92 13.95 0.78
N THR A 79 15.23 14.98 1.57
CA THR A 79 15.48 16.34 1.10
C THR A 79 16.65 16.42 0.13
N LEU A 80 17.76 15.73 0.43
CA LEU A 80 18.92 15.65 -0.47
C LEU A 80 18.59 14.93 -1.79
N THR A 81 17.76 13.88 -1.72
CA THR A 81 17.31 13.13 -2.90
C THR A 81 16.46 14.00 -3.82
N VAL A 82 15.50 14.74 -3.23
CA VAL A 82 14.67 15.71 -3.94
C VAL A 82 15.52 16.82 -4.57
N ALA A 83 16.50 17.35 -3.84
CA ALA A 83 17.42 18.34 -4.38
C ALA A 83 18.17 17.78 -5.61
N ARG A 84 18.63 16.54 -5.52
CA ARG A 84 19.27 15.86 -6.65
C ARG A 84 18.34 15.66 -7.85
N MET A 85 17.06 15.34 -7.64
CA MET A 85 16.07 15.26 -8.72
C MET A 85 15.90 16.60 -9.43
N ARG A 86 15.84 17.70 -8.67
CA ARG A 86 15.79 19.06 -9.22
C ARG A 86 17.05 19.38 -10.04
N ASP A 87 18.23 19.04 -9.53
CA ASP A 87 19.50 19.23 -10.26
C ASP A 87 19.57 18.43 -11.56
N LEU A 88 18.82 17.32 -11.66
CA LEU A 88 18.68 16.50 -12.87
C LEU A 88 17.57 17.00 -13.82
N GLY A 89 16.91 18.10 -13.49
CA GLY A 89 15.91 18.77 -14.35
C GLY A 89 14.47 18.66 -13.88
N ALA A 90 14.15 17.85 -12.85
CA ALA A 90 12.77 17.66 -12.43
C ALA A 90 12.12 18.97 -11.94
N SER A 91 10.87 19.17 -12.35
CA SER A 91 10.00 20.20 -11.78
C SER A 91 9.45 19.72 -10.44
N VAL A 92 10.01 20.22 -9.33
CA VAL A 92 9.65 19.78 -7.98
C VAL A 92 8.76 20.83 -7.29
N PHE A 93 7.56 20.41 -6.90
CA PHE A 93 6.57 21.18 -6.16
C PHE A 93 6.62 20.78 -4.68
N GLY A 94 6.95 21.73 -3.80
CA GLY A 94 6.92 21.52 -2.36
C GLY A 94 5.52 21.72 -1.78
N ASP A 95 5.34 21.24 -0.54
CA ASP A 95 4.15 21.47 0.28
C ASP A 95 2.82 21.12 -0.38
N VAL A 96 2.79 19.98 -1.08
CA VAL A 96 1.59 19.47 -1.75
C VAL A 96 0.63 18.89 -0.71
N HIS A 97 -0.51 19.54 -0.53
CA HIS A 97 -1.53 19.14 0.42
C HIS A 97 -2.39 17.98 -0.13
N ILE A 98 -2.47 16.88 0.62
CA ILE A 98 -3.32 15.71 0.33
C ILE A 98 -4.53 15.75 1.27
N PRO A 99 -5.73 16.13 0.83
CA PRO A 99 -6.85 16.37 1.74
C PRO A 99 -7.22 15.17 2.62
N SER A 100 -7.32 13.96 2.04
CA SER A 100 -7.71 12.76 2.78
C SER A 100 -6.68 12.29 3.80
N ALA A 101 -5.42 12.73 3.67
CA ALA A 101 -4.33 12.42 4.59
C ALA A 101 -4.50 13.03 5.99
N PHE A 102 -5.37 14.04 6.12
CA PHE A 102 -5.65 14.75 7.36
C PHE A 102 -7.03 14.41 7.94
N ASN A 103 -7.70 13.40 7.41
CA ASN A 103 -9.06 13.08 7.85
C ASN A 103 -9.06 12.56 9.29
N ALA A 104 -9.72 13.29 10.18
CA ALA A 104 -9.86 12.96 11.60
C ALA A 104 -11.04 12.03 11.91
N GLU A 105 -11.96 11.81 10.95
CA GLU A 105 -13.21 11.08 11.21
C GLU A 105 -13.00 9.56 11.37
N ALA A 106 -12.07 8.98 10.61
CA ALA A 106 -11.59 7.61 10.84
C ALA A 106 -10.22 7.40 10.16
N PRO A 107 -9.23 6.78 10.83
CA PRO A 107 -7.92 6.56 10.25
C PRO A 107 -7.99 5.50 9.13
N ALA A 108 -7.30 5.75 8.01
CA ALA A 108 -7.28 4.86 6.85
C ALA A 108 -6.97 3.37 7.18
N PRO A 109 -6.02 3.04 8.09
CA PRO A 109 -5.77 1.66 8.49
C PRO A 109 -6.97 0.98 9.16
N ALA A 110 -7.82 1.72 9.87
CA ALA A 110 -9.00 1.13 10.50
C ALA A 110 -10.03 0.70 9.44
N LEU A 111 -10.25 1.56 8.42
CA LEU A 111 -11.10 1.26 7.28
C LEU A 111 -10.56 0.05 6.49
N MET A 112 -9.28 0.10 6.11
CA MET A 112 -8.59 -1.02 5.44
C MET A 112 -8.70 -2.32 6.25
N GLY A 113 -8.53 -2.23 7.57
CA GLY A 113 -8.66 -3.38 8.46
C GLY A 113 -10.06 -4.00 8.45
N ARG A 114 -11.13 -3.21 8.32
CA ARG A 114 -12.51 -3.73 8.21
C ARG A 114 -12.71 -4.48 6.89
N ILE A 115 -12.28 -3.87 5.79
CA ILE A 115 -12.30 -4.47 4.44
C ILE A 115 -11.56 -5.82 4.45
N ILE A 116 -10.31 -5.84 4.92
CA ILE A 116 -9.49 -7.07 4.98
C ILE A 116 -10.16 -8.14 5.83
N ARG A 117 -10.72 -7.80 7.01
CA ARG A 117 -11.38 -8.79 7.87
C ARG A 117 -12.63 -9.40 7.22
N HIS A 118 -13.40 -8.60 6.47
CA HIS A 118 -14.55 -9.09 5.71
C HIS A 118 -14.10 -10.09 4.64
N GLU A 119 -13.05 -9.75 3.89
CA GLU A 119 -12.54 -10.57 2.79
C GLU A 119 -11.78 -11.83 3.26
N MET A 120 -11.23 -11.81 4.48
CA MET A 120 -10.32 -12.84 4.97
C MET A 120 -10.91 -14.25 4.93
N LYS A 121 -12.17 -14.45 5.34
CA LYS A 121 -12.82 -15.78 5.33
C LYS A 121 -12.82 -16.38 3.92
N THR A 122 -13.21 -15.58 2.93
CA THR A 122 -13.29 -16.00 1.53
C THR A 122 -11.91 -16.17 0.91
N GLY A 123 -10.99 -15.23 1.15
CA GLY A 123 -9.62 -15.26 0.64
C GLY A 123 -8.85 -16.48 1.17
N VAL A 124 -8.92 -16.74 2.47
CA VAL A 124 -8.30 -17.92 3.10
C VAL A 124 -8.90 -19.20 2.52
N ARG A 125 -10.22 -19.32 2.42
CA ARG A 125 -10.84 -20.51 1.82
C ARG A 125 -10.36 -20.75 0.38
N ARG A 126 -10.28 -19.69 -0.44
CA ARG A 126 -9.79 -19.77 -1.84
C ARG A 126 -8.33 -20.20 -1.88
N LEU A 127 -7.48 -19.66 -1.01
CA LEU A 127 -6.08 -20.06 -0.91
C LEU A 127 -5.95 -21.54 -0.53
N PHE A 128 -6.55 -21.95 0.59
CA PHE A 128 -6.38 -23.30 1.12
C PHE A 128 -7.06 -24.39 0.29
N SER A 129 -8.11 -24.06 -0.46
CA SER A 129 -8.70 -25.00 -1.43
C SER A 129 -7.78 -25.31 -2.61
N SER A 130 -6.86 -24.39 -2.94
CA SER A 130 -5.85 -24.60 -3.99
C SER A 130 -4.66 -25.47 -3.53
N LEU A 131 -4.46 -25.64 -2.22
CA LEU A 131 -3.36 -26.41 -1.65
C LEU A 131 -3.70 -27.90 -1.62
N LYS A 132 -2.89 -28.71 -2.32
CA LYS A 132 -3.09 -30.16 -2.46
C LYS A 132 -3.03 -30.90 -1.12
N ASP A 133 -2.01 -30.61 -0.31
CA ASP A 133 -1.68 -31.40 0.88
C ASP A 133 -2.03 -30.71 2.21
N SER A 134 -2.78 -29.60 2.17
CA SER A 134 -3.18 -28.91 3.40
C SER A 134 -4.37 -29.60 4.07
N THR A 135 -4.23 -29.94 5.36
CA THR A 135 -5.35 -30.39 6.20
C THR A 135 -6.23 -29.23 6.69
N VAL A 136 -5.72 -28.00 6.63
CA VAL A 136 -6.47 -26.76 6.91
C VAL A 136 -7.17 -26.32 5.63
N LYS A 137 -8.49 -26.07 5.67
CA LYS A 137 -9.30 -25.68 4.50
C LYS A 137 -10.07 -24.37 4.66
N SER A 138 -10.02 -23.78 5.85
CA SER A 138 -10.77 -22.58 6.20
C SER A 138 -10.05 -21.73 7.25
N LEU A 139 -10.56 -20.53 7.51
CA LEU A 139 -10.04 -19.68 8.58
C LEU A 139 -10.34 -20.29 9.95
N GLU A 140 -11.48 -20.95 10.11
CA GLU A 140 -11.87 -21.71 11.29
C GLU A 140 -10.89 -22.85 11.57
N ASP A 141 -10.55 -23.64 10.54
CA ASP A 141 -9.56 -24.72 10.67
C ASP A 141 -8.18 -24.18 11.05
N LEU A 142 -7.79 -23.03 10.47
CA LEU A 142 -6.50 -22.40 10.78
C LEU A 142 -6.44 -21.94 12.24
N VAL A 143 -7.49 -21.28 12.71
CA VAL A 143 -7.60 -20.85 14.11
C VAL A 143 -7.58 -22.05 15.06
N LEU A 144 -8.31 -23.13 14.73
CA LEU A 144 -8.31 -24.37 15.52
C LEU A 144 -6.95 -25.06 15.52
N PHE A 145 -6.28 -25.12 14.37
CA PHE A 145 -4.93 -25.68 14.26
C PHE A 145 -3.96 -24.89 15.14
N ASN A 146 -3.96 -23.57 15.04
CA ASN A 146 -3.10 -22.70 15.83
C ASN A 146 -3.34 -22.90 17.34
N ASN A 147 -4.60 -22.99 17.77
CA ASN A 147 -4.96 -23.21 19.18
C ASN A 147 -4.52 -24.58 19.71
N ARG A 148 -4.42 -25.61 18.86
CA ARG A 148 -3.91 -26.95 19.23
C ARG A 148 -2.38 -27.01 19.23
N HIS A 149 -1.73 -26.08 18.53
CA HIS A 149 -0.28 -26.05 18.35
C HIS A 149 0.30 -24.66 18.66
N PRO A 150 0.05 -24.09 19.85
CA PRO A 150 0.45 -22.72 20.18
C PRO A 150 1.97 -22.53 19.99
N ASP A 151 2.79 -23.49 20.41
CA ASP A 151 4.26 -23.43 20.27
C ASP A 151 4.75 -23.34 18.82
N LEU A 152 3.94 -23.79 17.85
CA LEU A 152 4.24 -23.69 16.41
C LEU A 152 3.59 -22.46 15.76
N ALA A 153 2.52 -21.94 16.35
CA ALA A 153 1.60 -21.03 15.69
C ALA A 153 1.65 -19.59 16.21
N PHE A 154 1.92 -19.39 17.51
CA PHE A 154 2.04 -18.04 18.08
C PHE A 154 2.89 -18.00 19.35
N SER A 155 3.71 -16.96 19.48
CA SER A 155 4.45 -16.63 20.70
C SER A 155 3.81 -15.41 21.39
N ARG A 156 4.23 -15.09 22.63
CA ARG A 156 3.89 -13.79 23.26
C ARG A 156 4.22 -12.59 22.37
N ASP A 157 5.24 -12.71 21.53
CA ASP A 157 5.72 -11.65 20.64
C ASP A 157 5.02 -11.64 19.28
N ASN A 158 4.17 -12.63 18.98
CA ASN A 158 3.39 -12.69 17.75
C ASN A 158 1.88 -12.89 18.06
N PRO A 159 1.15 -11.80 18.36
CA PRO A 159 -0.28 -11.86 18.68
C PRO A 159 -1.19 -12.09 17.44
N GLY A 160 -0.63 -12.55 16.32
CA GLY A 160 -1.30 -12.66 15.02
C GLY A 160 -2.63 -13.42 15.04
N GLN A 161 -2.77 -14.40 15.94
CA GLN A 161 -4.00 -15.18 16.14
C GLN A 161 -5.23 -14.30 16.43
N GLY A 162 -5.06 -13.22 17.20
CA GLY A 162 -6.17 -12.34 17.57
C GLY A 162 -6.84 -11.67 16.36
N TYR A 163 -6.09 -11.40 15.28
CA TYR A 163 -6.64 -10.87 14.04
C TYR A 163 -7.50 -11.90 13.30
N LEU A 164 -7.06 -13.16 13.27
CA LEU A 164 -7.81 -14.27 12.66
C LEU A 164 -9.14 -14.50 13.40
N GLU A 165 -9.09 -14.54 14.73
CA GLU A 165 -10.27 -14.70 15.58
C GLU A 165 -11.23 -13.51 15.50
N ARG A 166 -10.70 -12.29 15.33
CA ARG A 166 -11.52 -11.10 15.09
C ARG A 166 -12.25 -11.21 13.76
N ALA A 167 -11.57 -11.63 12.69
CA ALA A 167 -12.20 -11.86 11.38
C ALA A 167 -13.30 -12.94 11.46
N LEU A 168 -13.13 -13.99 12.28
CA LEU A 168 -14.18 -14.99 12.52
C LEU A 168 -15.43 -14.41 13.18
N ARG A 169 -15.24 -13.55 14.20
CA ARG A 169 -16.32 -12.90 14.96
C ARG A 169 -16.94 -11.70 14.25
N GLU A 170 -16.31 -11.22 13.18
CA GLU A 170 -16.79 -10.07 12.41
C GLU A 170 -18.20 -10.37 11.85
N ASN A 171 -19.16 -9.51 12.20
CA ASN A 171 -20.55 -9.58 11.76
C ASN A 171 -20.90 -8.40 10.83
N PHE A 172 -19.92 -8.04 10.02
CA PHE A 172 -19.97 -6.92 9.10
C PHE A 172 -20.80 -7.28 7.87
N THR A 173 -21.85 -6.51 7.61
CA THR A 173 -22.80 -6.77 6.53
C THR A 173 -22.20 -6.45 5.16
N LEU A 174 -22.80 -6.99 4.10
CA LEU A 174 -22.41 -6.68 2.73
C LEU A 174 -22.58 -5.18 2.41
N GLU A 175 -23.63 -4.55 2.94
CA GLU A 175 -23.89 -3.13 2.75
C GLU A 175 -22.82 -2.26 3.40
N GLU A 176 -22.43 -2.57 4.64
CA GLU A 176 -21.36 -1.84 5.30
C GLU A 176 -20.02 -2.05 4.59
N TYR A 177 -19.75 -3.26 4.08
CA TYR A 177 -18.55 -3.54 3.27
C TYR A 177 -18.51 -2.71 1.99
N GLN A 178 -19.61 -2.63 1.27
CA GLN A 178 -19.71 -1.80 0.07
C GLN A 178 -19.56 -0.31 0.39
N SER A 179 -20.10 0.13 1.53
CA SER A 179 -19.92 1.50 2.03
C SER A 179 -18.44 1.80 2.31
N ASP A 180 -17.74 0.88 2.98
CA ASP A 180 -16.31 1.03 3.29
C ASP A 180 -15.44 1.03 2.02
N LEU A 181 -15.74 0.18 1.03
CA LEU A 181 -15.07 0.19 -0.28
C LEU A 181 -15.27 1.53 -1.00
N LYS A 182 -16.50 2.06 -0.98
CA LYS A 182 -16.79 3.36 -1.58
C LYS A 182 -16.04 4.48 -0.87
N GLN A 183 -15.98 4.43 0.47
CA GLN A 183 -15.25 5.42 1.26
C GLN A 183 -13.74 5.37 0.97
N ALA A 184 -13.18 4.17 0.83
CA ALA A 184 -11.80 3.95 0.43
C ALA A 184 -11.50 4.57 -0.94
N GLN A 185 -12.37 4.37 -1.93
CA GLN A 185 -12.27 5.02 -3.24
C GLN A 185 -12.33 6.56 -3.15
N VAL A 186 -13.27 7.11 -2.38
CA VAL A 186 -13.37 8.57 -2.17
C VAL A 186 -12.08 9.13 -1.57
N TRP A 187 -11.46 8.42 -0.63
CA TRP A 187 -10.23 8.86 0.02
C TRP A 187 -8.97 8.67 -0.83
N GLY A 188 -8.92 7.64 -1.68
CA GLY A 188 -7.80 7.39 -2.60
C GLY A 188 -7.85 8.25 -3.87
N VAL A 189 -9.06 8.46 -4.40
CA VAL A 189 -9.30 9.09 -5.70
C VAL A 189 -9.77 10.55 -5.54
N ASP A 190 -10.99 10.77 -5.04
CA ASP A 190 -11.66 12.08 -5.07
C ASP A 190 -10.97 13.15 -4.20
N TYR A 191 -10.35 12.71 -3.10
CA TYR A 191 -9.66 13.58 -2.15
C TYR A 191 -8.23 13.11 -1.82
N GLY A 192 -7.72 12.14 -2.60
CA GLY A 192 -6.46 11.45 -2.33
C GLY A 192 -5.37 11.72 -3.35
N ILE A 193 -4.67 10.64 -3.74
CA ILE A 193 -3.51 10.70 -4.61
C ILE A 193 -3.91 11.18 -6.01
N ASP A 194 -4.95 10.59 -6.62
CA ASP A 194 -5.36 10.98 -7.98
C ASP A 194 -5.79 12.44 -8.05
N TYR A 195 -6.60 12.91 -7.07
CA TYR A 195 -6.97 14.31 -6.96
C TYR A 195 -5.77 15.24 -6.93
N VAL A 196 -4.75 14.90 -6.15
CA VAL A 196 -3.54 15.71 -6.00
C VAL A 196 -2.71 15.70 -7.27
N LEU A 197 -2.51 14.53 -7.90
CA LEU A 197 -1.79 14.41 -9.16
C LEU A 197 -2.46 15.26 -10.24
N ASP A 198 -3.79 15.16 -10.38
CA ASP A 198 -4.56 15.92 -11.38
C ASP A 198 -4.54 17.43 -11.07
N ARG A 199 -4.78 17.84 -9.81
CA ARG A 199 -4.85 19.25 -9.39
C ARG A 199 -3.55 20.02 -9.64
N TYR A 200 -2.42 19.39 -9.34
CA TYR A 200 -1.10 20.02 -9.44
C TYR A 200 -0.40 19.66 -10.76
N ASN A 201 -1.03 18.85 -11.61
CA ASN A 201 -0.48 18.30 -12.85
C ASN A 201 0.88 17.64 -12.58
N LEU A 202 0.89 16.63 -11.71
CA LEU A 202 2.09 15.92 -11.27
C LEU A 202 2.12 14.53 -11.89
N ASP A 203 3.32 14.05 -12.19
CA ASP A 203 3.57 12.66 -12.63
C ASP A 203 3.73 11.71 -11.45
N ALA A 204 4.21 12.23 -10.31
CA ALA A 204 4.38 11.42 -9.10
C ALA A 204 4.34 12.27 -7.83
N LEU A 205 3.99 11.61 -6.72
CA LEU A 205 3.98 12.17 -5.37
C LEU A 205 5.04 11.47 -4.51
N ILE A 206 5.87 12.26 -3.84
CA ILE A 206 6.92 11.80 -2.93
C ILE A 206 6.40 11.91 -1.50
N VAL A 207 6.34 10.78 -0.82
CA VAL A 207 5.87 10.62 0.56
C VAL A 207 6.80 9.68 1.34
N PRO A 208 6.75 9.68 2.68
CA PRO A 208 7.52 8.74 3.49
C PRO A 208 7.03 7.31 3.27
N GLY A 209 7.95 6.39 2.97
CA GLY A 209 7.59 5.01 2.62
C GLY A 209 6.96 4.17 3.72
N TRP A 210 7.12 4.55 4.99
CA TRP A 210 6.50 3.89 6.15
C TRP A 210 5.14 4.49 6.52
N SER A 211 4.75 5.61 5.91
CA SER A 211 3.47 6.25 6.18
C SER A 211 2.29 5.43 5.68
N GLU A 212 1.09 5.78 6.13
CA GLU A 212 -0.16 5.17 5.69
C GLU A 212 -0.50 5.47 4.22
N MET A 213 0.30 6.27 3.50
CA MET A 213 0.08 6.59 2.08
C MET A 213 0.08 5.36 1.17
N SER A 214 0.71 4.27 1.57
CA SER A 214 0.60 2.98 0.87
C SER A 214 -0.84 2.45 0.83
N VAL A 215 -1.65 2.75 1.86
CA VAL A 215 -3.08 2.39 1.93
C VAL A 215 -3.87 3.23 0.92
N PHE A 216 -3.62 4.54 0.87
CA PHE A 216 -4.26 5.43 -0.10
C PHE A 216 -3.86 5.09 -1.53
N ALA A 217 -2.60 4.71 -1.77
CA ALA A 217 -2.12 4.27 -3.07
C ALA A 217 -2.81 2.98 -3.54
N ALA A 218 -3.11 2.05 -2.62
CA ALA A 218 -3.86 0.84 -2.95
C ALA A 218 -5.33 1.11 -3.32
N TRP A 219 -5.88 2.24 -2.87
CA TRP A 219 -7.24 2.68 -3.23
C TRP A 219 -7.27 3.64 -4.41
N ALA A 220 -6.11 4.19 -4.80
CA ALA A 220 -5.95 5.01 -5.97
C ALA A 220 -5.93 4.11 -7.21
N SER A 221 -7.08 3.97 -7.86
CA SER A 221 -7.19 3.41 -9.20
C SER A 221 -8.52 3.88 -9.78
N LYS A 222 -8.46 4.48 -10.97
CA LYS A 222 -9.64 4.78 -11.79
C LYS A 222 -10.18 3.52 -12.46
#